data_AF-A0A3N5URE2-F1
#
_entry.id   AF-A0A3N5URE2-F1
#
_cell.length_a   1.000
_cell.length_b   1.000
_cell.length_c   1.000
_cell.angle_alpha   90.00
_cell.angle_beta   90.00
_cell.angle_gamma   90.00
#
_symmetry.space_group_name_H-M   'P 1'
#
loop_
_entity.id
_entity.type
_entity.pdbx_description
1 polymer ?
#
loop_
_entity_poly.entity_id
_entity_poly.type
_entity_poly.pdbx_seq_one_letter_code
_entity_poly.pdbx_strand_id
1 'polypeptide(L)' 'MRVTTAAEMRELDRLAIETYGIPGVVLMENAGAQVARILWQEYPDLQAYRVAVLCGHGNNGGDGFVIARYLHN' A
#
# COMPACT_ATOMS: atom_id res chain seq x y z
N MET A 1 7.54 -17.46 -9.45
CA MET A 1 7.50 -16.11 -8.85
C MET A 1 8.93 -15.67 -8.58
N ARG A 2 9.35 -14.48 -9.01
CA ARG A 2 10.66 -13.92 -8.63
C ARG A 2 10.46 -13.04 -7.41
N VAL A 3 11.29 -13.21 -6.39
CA VAL A 3 11.26 -12.42 -5.15
C VAL A 3 12.46 -11.49 -5.18
N THR A 4 12.24 -10.22 -4.89
CA THR A 4 13.29 -9.19 -4.81
C THR A 4 13.79 -9.04 -3.38
N THR A 5 15.06 -8.70 -3.26
CA THR A 5 15.65 -8.19 -2.02
C THR A 5 15.14 -6.78 -1.72
N ALA A 6 15.31 -6.32 -0.48
CA ALA A 6 14.95 -4.95 -0.10
C ALA A 6 15.73 -3.89 -0.90
N ALA A 7 16.98 -4.17 -1.28
CA ALA A 7 17.78 -3.25 -2.09
C ALA A 7 17.23 -3.16 -3.52
N GLU A 8 16.89 -4.30 -4.12
CA GLU A 8 16.28 -4.34 -5.46
C GLU A 8 14.91 -3.64 -5.46
N MET A 9 14.08 -3.83 -4.43
CA MET A 9 12.77 -3.16 -4.38
C MET A 9 12.90 -1.63 -4.29
N ARG A 10 13.85 -1.13 -3.48
CA ARG A 10 14.12 0.33 -3.43
C ARG A 10 14.58 0.87 -4.77
N GLU A 11 15.40 0.11 -5.50
CA GLU A 11 15.85 0.52 -6.83
C GLU A 11 14.71 0.51 -7.84
N LEU A 12 13.79 -0.45 -7.76
CA LEU A 12 12.58 -0.46 -8.59
C LEU A 12 11.70 0.74 -8.32
N ASP A 13 11.48 1.11 -7.04
CA ASP A 13 10.74 2.32 -6.67
C ASP A 13 11.44 3.58 -7.21
N ARG A 14 12.77 3.66 -7.08
CA ARG A 14 13.56 4.78 -7.62
C ARG A 14 13.40 4.89 -9.13
N LEU A 15 13.52 3.79 -9.86
CA LEU A 15 13.35 3.77 -11.32
C LEU A 15 11.92 4.17 -11.72
N ALA A 16 10.90 3.66 -11.03
CA ALA A 16 9.50 4.04 -11.25
C ALA A 16 9.29 5.56 -11.14
N ILE A 17 9.91 6.19 -10.14
CA ILE A 17 9.80 7.62 -9.90
C ILE A 17 10.65 8.44 -10.88
N GLU A 18 11.94 8.16 -10.96
CA GLU A 18 12.91 9.03 -11.64
C GLU A 18 12.98 8.75 -13.15
N THR A 19 12.82 7.50 -13.57
CA THR A 19 12.93 7.11 -14.98
C THR A 19 11.58 7.07 -15.66
N TYR A 20 10.57 6.51 -15.00
CA TYR A 20 9.22 6.38 -15.57
C TYR A 20 8.26 7.51 -15.17
N GLY A 21 8.70 8.43 -14.30
CA GLY A 21 7.94 9.62 -13.93
C GLY A 21 6.69 9.35 -13.08
N ILE A 22 6.57 8.17 -12.47
CA ILE A 22 5.43 7.82 -11.62
C ILE A 22 5.61 8.48 -10.25
N PRO A 23 4.74 9.41 -9.82
CA PRO A 23 4.91 10.05 -8.52
C PRO A 23 4.88 9.02 -7.39
N GLY A 24 5.77 9.16 -6.40
CA GLY A 24 5.84 8.22 -5.27
C GLY A 24 4.50 8.09 -4.51
N VAL A 25 3.72 9.16 -4.44
CA VAL A 25 2.36 9.14 -3.86
C VAL A 25 1.39 8.23 -4.63
N VAL A 26 1.56 8.07 -5.94
CA VAL A 26 0.76 7.14 -6.75
C VAL A 26 1.18 5.70 -6.48
N LEU A 27 2.47 5.43 -6.27
CA LEU A 27 2.95 4.11 -5.86
C LEU A 27 2.35 3.71 -4.51
N MET A 28 2.38 4.63 -3.53
CA MET A 28 1.76 4.47 -2.21
C MET A 28 0.24 4.26 -2.30
N GLU A 29 -0.46 5.06 -3.12
CA GLU A 29 -1.90 4.90 -3.35
C GLU A 29 -2.22 3.50 -3.86
N ASN A 30 -1.47 3.03 -4.85
CA ASN A 30 -1.66 1.71 -5.44
C ASN A 30 -1.39 0.58 -4.42
N ALA A 31 -0.34 0.71 -3.61
CA ALA A 31 0.00 -0.27 -2.59
C ALA A 31 -1.14 -0.38 -1.54
N GLY A 32 -1.57 0.74 -0.97
CA GLY A 32 -2.63 0.75 0.03
C GLY A 32 -3.99 0.33 -0.52
N ALA A 33 -4.35 0.80 -1.73
CA ALA A 33 -5.60 0.41 -2.38
C ALA A 33 -5.67 -1.10 -2.65
N GLN A 34 -4.54 -1.73 -3.02
CA GLN A 34 -4.51 -3.17 -3.24
C GLN A 34 -4.67 -3.97 -1.96
N VAL A 35 -4.07 -3.53 -0.85
CA VAL A 35 -4.28 -4.16 0.45
C VAL A 35 -5.76 -4.07 0.84
N ALA A 36 -6.38 -2.90 0.72
CA ALA A 36 -7.80 -2.73 1.03
C ALA A 36 -8.69 -3.62 0.14
N ARG A 37 -8.41 -3.69 -1.17
CA ARG A 37 -9.12 -4.59 -2.09
C ARG A 37 -9.03 -6.04 -1.66
N ILE A 38 -7.85 -6.52 -1.27
CA ILE A 38 -7.68 -7.90 -0.79
C ILE A 38 -8.47 -8.11 0.50
N LEU A 39 -8.47 -7.15 1.43
CA LEU A 39 -9.26 -7.26 2.66
C LEU A 39 -10.76 -7.39 2.37
N TRP A 40 -11.33 -6.61 1.44
CA TRP A 40 -12.75 -6.80 1.05
C TRP A 40 -13.04 -8.12 0.35
N GLN A 41 -12.05 -8.72 -0.32
CA GLN A 41 -12.20 -10.02 -0.98
C GLN A 41 -12.15 -11.19 0.01
N GLU A 42 -11.22 -11.13 0.97
CA GLU A 42 -11.01 -12.18 1.97
C GLU A 42 -12.04 -12.10 3.12
N TYR A 43 -12.58 -10.91 3.39
CA TYR A 43 -13.56 -10.66 4.45
C TYR A 43 -14.83 -10.01 3.86
N PRO A 44 -15.79 -10.79 3.34
CA PRO A 44 -17.01 -10.26 2.73
C PRO A 44 -17.87 -9.39 3.66
N ASP A 45 -17.75 -9.58 4.97
CA ASP A 45 -18.42 -8.84 6.03
C ASP A 45 -17.51 -7.78 6.70
N LEU A 46 -16.42 -7.35 6.03
CA LEU A 46 -15.43 -6.42 6.59
C LEU A 46 -16.03 -5.16 7.24
N GLN A 47 -17.15 -4.66 6.72
CA GLN A 47 -17.88 -3.50 7.25
C GLN A 47 -18.47 -3.71 8.65
N ALA A 48 -18.67 -4.95 9.08
CA ALA A 48 -19.15 -5.27 10.43
C ALA A 48 -18.04 -5.21 11.49
N TYR A 49 -16.77 -5.16 11.07
CA TYR A 49 -15.63 -5.16 11.97
C TYR A 49 -15.16 -3.74 12.32
N ARG A 50 -14.52 -3.63 13.49
CA ARG A 50 -13.67 -2.49 13.81
C ARG A 50 -12.25 -2.83 13.42
N VAL A 51 -11.70 -2.11 12.45
CA VAL A 51 -10.33 -2.32 11.97
C VAL A 51 -9.39 -1.30 12.62
N ALA A 52 -8.29 -1.78 13.19
CA ALA A 52 -7.20 -0.94 13.68
C ALA A 52 -6.03 -0.99 12.69
N VAL A 53 -5.57 0.18 12.22
CA VAL A 53 -4.41 0.30 11.33
C VAL A 53 -3.26 0.94 12.09
N LEU A 54 -2.19 0.17 12.32
CA LEU A 54 -1.00 0.63 13.05
C LEU A 54 0.05 1.15 12.07
N CYS A 55 0.21 2.48 12.01
CA CYS A 55 1.13 3.14 11.09
C CYS A 55 2.47 3.42 11.77
N GLY A 56 3.56 2.85 11.23
CA GLY A 56 4.92 3.20 11.62
C GLY A 56 5.42 4.47 10.93
N HIS A 57 6.70 4.79 11.10
CA HIS A 57 7.33 5.89 10.36
C HIS A 57 7.69 5.46 8.92
N GLY A 58 7.73 6.43 7.99
CA GLY A 58 8.15 6.20 6.60
C GLY A 58 7.03 5.71 5.68
N ASN A 59 7.41 5.14 4.53
CA ASN A 59 6.49 4.82 3.43
C ASN A 59 5.39 3.83 3.82
N ASN A 60 5.72 2.77 4.57
CA ASN A 60 4.73 1.80 5.06
C ASN A 60 3.66 2.45 5.96
N GLY A 61 4.03 3.51 6.70
CA GLY A 61 3.07 4.30 7.47
C GLY A 61 2.10 5.05 6.56
N GLY A 62 2.62 5.62 5.46
CA GLY A 62 1.83 6.25 4.41
C GLY A 62 0.85 5.27 3.75
N ASP A 63 1.29 4.07 3.40
CA ASP A 63 0.42 2.99 2.90
C ASP A 63 -0.70 2.69 3.90
N GLY A 64 -0.37 2.65 5.19
CA GLY A 64 -1.35 2.47 6.28
C GLY A 64 -2.44 3.54 6.28
N PHE A 65 -2.10 4.81 6.07
CA PHE A 65 -3.10 5.87 5.95
C PHE A 65 -3.98 5.73 4.71
N VAL A 66 -3.43 5.29 3.58
CA VAL A 66 -4.20 4.96 2.37
C VAL A 66 -5.19 3.82 2.67
N ILE A 67 -4.71 2.73 3.27
CA ILE A 67 -5.55 1.59 3.67
C ILE A 67 -6.67 2.05 4.59
N ALA A 68 -6.35 2.83 5.63
CA ALA A 68 -7.34 3.34 6.57
C ALA A 68 -8.42 4.18 5.87
N ARG A 69 -8.02 5.04 4.91
CA ARG A 69 -8.97 5.83 4.12
C ARG A 69 -9.89 4.95 3.28
N TYR A 70 -9.35 3.93 2.61
CA TYR A 70 -10.16 2.98 1.84
C TYR A 70 -11.13 2.21 2.73
N LEU A 71 -10.68 1.70 3.87
CA LEU A 71 -11.54 0.92 4.78
C LEU A 71 -12.60 1.76 5.49
N HIS A 72 -12.41 3.09 5.58
CA HIS A 72 -13.36 4.00 6.20
C HIS A 72 -14.46 4.49 5.25
N ASN A 73 -14.15 4.65 3.97
CA ASN A 73 -15.05 5.20 2.95
C ASN A 73 -15.88 4.11 2.27
#